data_AF-A0A931WM35-F1
#
_entry.id   AF-A0A931WM35-F1
#
_cell.length_a   1.000
_cell.length_b   1.000
_cell.length_c   1.000
_cell.angle_alpha   90.00
_cell.angle_beta   90.00
_cell.angle_gamma   90.00
#
_symmetry.space_group_name_H-M   'P 1'
#
loop_
_entity.id
_entity.type
_entity.pdbx_description
1 polymer ?
#
loop_
_entity_poly.entity_id
_entity_poly.type
_entity_poly.pdbx_seq_one_letter_code
_entity_poly.pdbx_strand_id
1 'polypeptide(L)' 'MSPSDTFQRRGIVEGFFGPPWSMAHRAAIFESGAKRGTNTPGQQNEADRG' A
#
# COMPACT_ATOMS: atom_id res chain seq x y z
N MET A 1 14.45 -17.40 -12.94
CA MET A 1 13.80 -16.18 -12.43
C MET A 1 12.31 -16.46 -12.37
N SER A 2 11.71 -16.48 -11.18
CA SER A 2 10.27 -16.75 -11.08
C SER A 2 9.51 -15.49 -11.50
N PRO A 3 8.26 -15.59 -12.03
CA PRO A 3 7.46 -14.41 -12.37
C PRO A 3 7.30 -13.42 -11.20
N SER A 4 7.32 -13.95 -9.97
CA SER A 4 7.32 -13.22 -8.70
C SER A 4 8.61 -12.44 -8.39
N ASP A 5 9.69 -12.59 -9.16
CA ASP A 5 10.95 -11.85 -9.00
C ASP A 5 11.10 -10.69 -9.99
N THR A 6 10.11 -10.50 -10.88
CA THR A 6 10.17 -9.48 -11.95
C THR A 6 10.28 -8.06 -11.37
N PHE A 7 9.65 -7.80 -10.21
CA PHE A 7 9.69 -6.51 -9.53
C PHE A 7 10.11 -6.66 -8.08
N GLN A 8 11.17 -5.95 -7.68
CA GLN A 8 11.71 -5.96 -6.32
C GLN A 8 10.79 -5.26 -5.30
N ARG A 9 9.98 -4.29 -5.76
CA ARG A 9 9.02 -3.54 -4.94
C ARG A 9 7.64 -3.61 -5.58
N ARG A 10 6.65 -4.06 -4.81
CA ARG A 10 5.24 -4.11 -5.18
C ARG A 10 4.45 -3.50 -4.02
N GLY A 11 3.66 -2.47 -4.32
CA GLY A 11 2.94 -1.67 -3.34
C GLY A 11 1.75 -0.95 -3.94
N ILE A 12 0.94 -0.34 -3.09
CA ILE A 12 -0.18 0.54 -3.46
C ILE A 12 0.14 1.93 -2.95
N VAL A 13 -0.09 2.95 -3.79
CA VAL A 13 0.07 4.36 -3.44
C VAL A 13 -1.32 5.01 -3.36
N GLU A 14 -1.62 5.64 -2.24
CA GLU A 14 -2.85 6.42 -2.04
C GLU A 14 -2.68 7.80 -2.71
N GLY A 15 -2.91 7.86 -4.03
CA GLY A 15 -2.62 9.04 -4.85
C GLY A 15 -3.84 9.71 -5.49
N PHE A 16 -5.06 9.42 -5.01
CA PHE A 16 -6.29 10.01 -5.54
C PHE A 16 -6.71 11.27 -4.77
N PHE A 17 -7.46 12.16 -5.42
CA PHE A 17 -8.10 13.29 -4.76
C PHE A 17 -9.40 12.86 -4.07
N GLY A 18 -9.66 13.35 -2.87
CA GLY A 18 -10.87 13.06 -2.09
C GLY A 18 -10.57 12.73 -0.63
N PRO A 19 -11.57 12.26 0.13
CA PRO A 19 -11.35 11.82 1.51
C PRO A 19 -10.34 10.68 1.55
N PRO A 20 -9.33 10.74 2.45
CA PRO A 20 -8.36 9.68 2.59
C PRO A 20 -9.03 8.38 3.05
N TRP A 21 -8.37 7.25 2.80
CA TRP A 21 -8.80 5.98 3.33
C TRP A 21 -8.84 5.99 4.86
N SER A 22 -9.90 5.41 5.42
CA SER A 22 -9.97 5.12 6.84
C SER A 22 -8.93 4.06 7.23
N MET A 23 -8.64 3.96 8.53
CA MET A 23 -7.73 2.92 9.05
C MET A 23 -8.22 1.50 8.73
N ALA A 24 -9.53 1.26 8.77
CA ALA A 24 -10.12 -0.02 8.42
C ALA A 24 -9.85 -0.38 6.94
N HIS A 25 -9.98 0.59 6.02
CA HIS A 25 -9.63 0.38 4.62
C HIS A 25 -8.14 0.09 4.43
N ARG A 26 -7.26 0.83 5.11
CA ARG A 26 -5.80 0.59 5.04
C ARG A 26 -5.43 -0.81 5.54
N ALA A 27 -6.02 -1.26 6.66
CA ALA A 27 -5.80 -2.59 7.19
C ALA A 27 -6.23 -3.70 6.21
N ALA A 28 -7.41 -3.57 5.60
CA ALA A 28 -7.90 -4.51 4.59
C ALA A 28 -7.00 -4.56 3.34
N ILE A 29 -6.47 -3.40 2.92
CA ILE A 29 -5.50 -3.31 1.82
C ILE A 29 -4.20 -4.03 2.17
N PHE A 30 -3.68 -3.88 3.38
CA PHE A 30 -2.47 -4.60 3.82
C PHE A 30 -2.68 -6.11 3.87
N GLU A 31 -3.81 -6.57 4.42
CA GLU A 31 -4.12 -8.00 4.48
C GLU A 31 -4.26 -8.60 3.06
N SER A 32 -5.00 -7.91 2.18
CA SER A 32 -5.15 -8.31 0.77
C SER A 32 -3.82 -8.29 0.03
N GLY A 33 -3.00 -7.27 0.26
CA GLY A 33 -1.68 -7.10 -0.35
C GLY A 33 -0.71 -8.22 0.05
N ALA A 34 -0.67 -8.57 1.34
CA ALA A 34 0.16 -9.65 1.87
C ALA A 34 -0.19 -11.00 1.22
N LYS A 35 -1.48 -11.32 1.10
CA LYS A 35 -1.97 -12.53 0.40
C LYS A 35 -1.54 -12.59 -1.08
N ARG A 36 -1.22 -11.43 -1.69
CA ARG A 36 -0.86 -11.28 -3.11
C ARG A 36 0.64 -11.03 -3.34
N GLY A 37 1.47 -11.08 -2.29
CA GLY A 37 2.93 -10.88 -2.42
C GLY A 37 3.35 -9.41 -2.61
N THR A 38 2.54 -8.48 -2.09
CA THR A 38 2.86 -7.05 -1.98
C THR A 38 3.81 -6.85 -0.80
N ASN A 39 4.95 -6.19 -1.01
CA ASN A 39 6.04 -6.11 -0.03
C ASN A 39 6.44 -4.69 0.35
N THR A 40 5.78 -3.67 -0.22
CA THR A 40 6.10 -2.26 0.01
C THR A 40 4.94 -1.57 0.74
N PRO A 41 5.16 -1.00 1.94
CA PRO A 41 4.16 -0.16 2.60
C PRO A 41 3.96 1.14 1.79
N GLY A 42 2.71 1.51 1.55
CA GLY A 42 2.38 2.76 0.86
C GLY A 42 2.91 3.97 1.62
N GLN A 43 3.56 4.91 0.93
CA GLN A 43 4.03 6.18 1.48
C GLN A 43 2.81 6.96 2.00
N GLN A 44 2.65 7.06 3.32
CA GLN A 44 1.70 7.96 3.95
C GLN A 44 2.34 9.34 3.99
N ASN A 45 1.69 10.32 3.37
CA ASN A 45 2.11 11.72 3.41
C ASN A 45 2.25 12.20 4.87
N GLU A 46 3.31 12.95 5.14
CA GLU A 46 3.68 13.57 6.43
C GLU A 46 2.70 14.69 6.88
N ALA A 47 1.39 14.48 6.77
CA ALA A 47 0.39 15.51 7.03
C ALA A 47 -0.08 15.59 8.50
N ASP A 48 0.36 14.69 9.38
CA ASP A 48 -0.07 14.61 10.80
C ASP A 48 1.00 15.08 11.81
N ARG A 49 1.90 15.99 11.42
CA ARG A 49 2.64 16.83 12.39
C ARG A 49 2.02 18.23 12.41
N GLY A 50 1.02 18.41 13.27
CA GLY A 50 0.41 19.69 13.62
C GLY A 50 -0.31 19.58 14.94
#